data_AF-A0A938FI65-F1
#
_entry.id   AF-A0A938FI65-F1
#
_cell.length_a   1.000
_cell.length_b   1.000
_cell.length_c   1.000
_cell.angle_alpha   90.00
_cell.angle_beta   90.00
_cell.angle_gamma   90.00
#
_symmetry.space_group_name_H-M   'P 1'
#
loop_
_entity.id
_entity.type
_entity.pdbx_description
1 polymer ?
#
loop_
_entity_poly.entity_id
_entity_poly.type
_entity_poly.pdbx_seq_one_letter_code
_entity_poly.pdbx_strand_id
1 'polypeptide(L)'
;MEFPHRTSTAVASARRRNCGSSSTGDAMKVTIDLDKCIMAGECVYNHPWLFEFNDDNQASVKVAVLTTDEQQLGARQAREVCPSGAIRLADD
;
A
#
# COMPACT_ATOMS: atom_id res chain seq x y z
N MET A 1 -63.55 5.43 27.47
CA MET A 1 -62.16 4.91 27.38
C MET A 1 -61.56 5.41 26.06
N GLU A 2 -61.47 6.70 25.74
CA GLU A 2 -60.85 7.82 26.46
C GLU A 2 -59.34 7.67 26.71
N PHE A 3 -58.58 8.24 25.75
CA PHE A 3 -57.31 8.96 25.88
C PHE A 3 -56.02 8.15 26.27
N PRO A 4 -54.78 8.60 25.95
CA PRO A 4 -54.38 9.32 24.73
C PRO A 4 -52.87 9.26 24.33
N HIS A 5 -52.52 10.09 23.32
CA HIS A 5 -51.26 10.81 23.09
C HIS A 5 -49.92 10.05 23.24
N ARG A 6 -49.27 9.82 22.10
CA ARG A 6 -47.83 10.13 22.02
C ARG A 6 -47.46 10.64 20.63
N THR A 7 -47.63 11.95 20.46
CA THR A 7 -46.81 12.74 19.55
C THR A 7 -45.34 12.53 19.93
N SER A 8 -44.58 11.90 19.05
CA SER A 8 -43.11 11.91 19.13
C SER A 8 -42.57 12.65 17.92
N THR A 9 -42.50 13.97 18.09
CA THR A 9 -41.54 14.85 17.44
C THR A 9 -40.11 14.30 17.58
N ALA A 10 -39.36 14.25 16.47
CA ALA A 10 -37.93 14.59 16.36
C ALA A 10 -37.46 14.17 14.96
N VAL A 11 -37.37 15.11 14.01
CA VAL A 11 -36.19 15.95 13.71
C VAL A 11 -35.23 15.26 12.74
N ALA A 12 -35.12 15.92 11.58
CA ALA A 12 -34.10 15.74 10.58
C ALA A 12 -32.69 15.76 11.17
N SER A 13 -31.84 14.84 10.72
CA SER A 13 -30.38 14.97 10.61
C SER A 13 -29.82 13.58 10.34
N ALA A 14 -28.83 13.34 9.53
CA ALA A 14 -28.12 14.10 8.54
C ALA A 14 -27.32 13.03 7.80
N ARG A 15 -27.05 13.25 6.52
CA ARG A 15 -25.99 12.55 5.79
C ARG A 15 -24.74 12.45 6.67
N ARG A 16 -24.31 11.24 7.03
CA ARG A 16 -22.90 10.99 7.34
C ARG A 16 -22.49 9.65 6.73
N ARG A 17 -21.96 9.78 5.51
CA ARG A 17 -20.95 8.86 4.97
C ARG A 17 -19.94 8.65 6.07
N ASN A 18 -19.88 7.47 6.65
CA ASN A 18 -18.78 7.09 7.52
C ASN A 18 -17.59 6.68 6.66
N CYS A 19 -17.09 7.62 5.85
CA CYS A 19 -15.71 7.63 5.38
C CYS A 19 -14.95 8.40 6.44
N GLY A 20 -14.35 7.68 7.37
CA GLY A 20 -13.86 8.25 8.62
C GLY A 20 -13.06 7.24 9.44
N SER A 21 -12.21 6.46 8.78
CA SER A 21 -11.01 5.91 9.41
C SER A 21 -9.81 6.61 8.76
N SER A 22 -9.53 7.80 9.28
CA SER A 22 -8.17 8.33 9.45
C SER A 22 -7.19 8.15 8.29
N SER A 23 -7.14 9.18 7.46
CA SER A 23 -6.16 9.51 6.44
C SER A 23 -4.70 9.51 6.95
N THR A 24 -4.09 8.33 6.92
CA THR A 24 -2.66 8.16 6.60
C THR A 24 -2.68 7.53 5.21
N GLY A 25 -2.02 8.14 4.22
CA GLY A 25 -2.09 7.68 2.83
C GLY A 25 -1.76 6.20 2.71
N ASP A 26 -2.44 5.53 1.78
CA ASP A 26 -2.22 4.14 1.37
C ASP A 26 -0.71 3.91 1.14
N ALA A 27 -0.01 3.49 2.19
CA ALA A 27 1.43 3.46 2.22
C ALA A 27 1.86 2.01 2.13
N MET A 28 2.23 1.58 0.92
CA MET A 28 2.71 0.21 0.73
C MET A 28 4.18 0.14 1.12
N LYS A 29 4.54 -0.85 1.92
CA LYS A 29 5.91 -1.17 2.25
C LYS A 29 6.45 -2.22 1.30
N VAL A 30 7.61 -1.96 0.70
CA VAL A 30 8.32 -2.93 -0.13
C VAL A 30 9.58 -3.45 0.56
N THR A 31 9.81 -4.75 0.47
CA THR A 31 10.94 -5.47 1.06
C THR A 31 11.49 -6.50 0.09
N ILE A 32 12.80 -6.73 0.13
CA ILE A 32 13.49 -7.75 -0.67
C ILE A 32 13.99 -8.85 0.24
N ASP A 33 13.63 -10.08 -0.09
CA ASP A 33 14.15 -11.30 0.53
C ASP A 33 15.48 -11.67 -0.15
N LEU A 34 16.60 -11.35 0.52
CA LEU A 34 17.95 -11.56 -0.01
C LEU A 34 18.30 -13.06 -0.11
N ASP A 35 17.64 -13.93 0.67
CA ASP A 35 17.85 -15.38 0.62
C ASP A 35 17.29 -15.99 -0.68
N LYS A 36 16.19 -15.41 -1.19
CA LYS A 36 15.57 -15.80 -2.47
C LYS A 36 16.06 -14.99 -3.66
N CYS A 37 16.81 -13.92 -3.43
CA CYS A 37 17.25 -13.05 -4.51
C CYS A 37 18.35 -13.72 -5.32
N ILE A 38 18.08 -13.99 -6.60
CA ILE A 38 19.07 -14.54 -7.55
C ILE A 38 19.85 -13.45 -8.30
N MET A 39 19.76 -12.20 -7.85
CA MET A 39 20.47 -11.04 -8.44
C MET A 39 20.23 -10.88 -9.95
N ALA A 40 19.03 -11.20 -10.44
CA ALA A 40 18.68 -11.09 -11.86
C ALA A 40 18.73 -9.66 -12.41
N GLY A 41 18.63 -8.64 -11.54
CA GLY A 41 18.74 -7.22 -11.93
C GLY A 41 17.49 -6.61 -12.58
N GLU A 42 16.46 -7.39 -12.87
CA GLU A 42 15.24 -6.89 -13.52
C GLU A 42 14.51 -5.78 -12.72
N CYS A 43 14.53 -5.84 -11.39
CA CYS A 43 13.91 -4.81 -10.56
C CYS A 43 14.65 -3.46 -10.64
N VAL A 44 15.99 -3.49 -10.58
CA VAL A 44 16.83 -2.29 -10.68
C VAL A 44 16.82 -1.74 -12.11
N TYR A 45 16.76 -2.61 -13.12
CA TYR A 45 16.70 -2.22 -14.52
C TYR A 45 15.40 -1.49 -14.88
N ASN A 46 14.25 -2.04 -14.48
CA ASN A 46 12.94 -1.45 -14.78
C ASN A 46 12.62 -0.25 -13.88
N HIS A 47 13.03 -0.30 -12.61
CA HIS A 47 12.69 0.70 -11.60
C HIS A 47 13.91 1.17 -10.78
N PRO A 48 14.91 1.83 -11.40
CA PRO A 48 16.13 2.30 -10.72
C PRO A 48 15.88 3.39 -9.67
N TRP A 49 14.68 4.00 -9.65
CA TRP A 49 14.28 4.96 -8.62
C TRP A 49 13.75 4.29 -7.34
N LEU A 50 13.33 3.02 -7.41
CA LEU A 50 12.82 2.24 -6.28
C LEU A 50 13.87 1.26 -5.74
N PHE A 51 14.71 0.71 -6.61
CA PHE A 51 15.67 -0.33 -6.28
C PHE A 51 17.08 0.04 -6.74
N GLU A 52 18.08 -0.41 -5.99
CA GLU A 52 19.49 -0.30 -6.34
C GLU A 52 20.26 -1.54 -5.92
N PHE A 53 21.50 -1.68 -6.38
CA PHE A 53 22.43 -2.67 -5.84
C PHE A 53 23.34 -2.02 -4.81
N ASN A 54 23.49 -2.66 -3.65
CA ASN A 54 24.49 -2.27 -2.65
C ASN A 54 25.90 -2.70 -3.05
N ASP A 55 26.89 -2.32 -2.25
CA ASP A 55 28.30 -2.68 -2.42
C ASP A 55 28.55 -4.20 -2.48
N ASP A 56 27.71 -5.02 -1.83
CA ASP A 56 27.78 -6.48 -1.89
C ASP A 56 27.08 -7.09 -3.12
N ASN A 57 26.79 -6.28 -4.15
CA ASN A 57 26.01 -6.68 -5.33
C ASN A 57 24.61 -7.22 -5.02
N GLN A 58 24.05 -6.85 -3.87
CA GLN A 58 22.73 -7.28 -3.39
C GLN A 58 21.66 -6.23 -3.70
N ALA A 59 20.51 -6.68 -4.21
CA ALA A 59 19.39 -5.80 -4.51
C ALA A 59 18.82 -5.21 -3.22
N SER A 60 18.70 -3.89 -3.17
CA SER A 60 18.20 -3.11 -2.04
C SER A 60 17.17 -2.09 -2.48
N VAL A 61 16.33 -1.71 -1.51
CA VAL A 61 15.20 -0.82 -1.72
C VAL A 61 15.61 0.60 -1.36
N LYS A 62 15.58 1.51 -2.34
CA LYS A 62 15.81 2.95 -2.12
C LYS A 62 14.65 3.60 -1.36
N VAL A 63 13.43 3.22 -1.73
CA VAL A 63 12.19 3.78 -1.19
C VAL A 63 11.35 2.64 -0.62
N ALA A 64 11.48 2.42 0.69
CA ALA A 64 10.77 1.34 1.37
C ALA A 64 9.29 1.62 1.61
N VAL A 65 8.91 2.90 1.70
CA VAL A 65 7.53 3.33 1.95
C VAL A 65 7.02 4.07 0.72
N LEU A 66 6.06 3.46 0.04
CA LEU A 66 5.50 3.91 -1.23
C LEU A 66 4.21 4.67 -0.93
N THR A 67 4.24 5.99 -1.11
CA THR A 67 3.10 6.87 -0.79
C THR A 67 2.38 7.36 -2.05
N THR A 68 2.98 7.19 -3.22
CA THR A 68 2.41 7.61 -4.51
C THR A 68 1.99 6.40 -5.34
N ASP A 69 0.95 6.56 -6.15
CA ASP A 69 0.44 5.49 -7.01
C ASP A 69 1.50 4.96 -7.99
N GLU A 70 2.36 5.85 -8.51
CA GLU A 70 3.49 5.48 -9.39
C GLU A 70 4.52 4.59 -8.68
N GLN A 71 4.84 4.90 -7.41
CA GLN A 71 5.75 4.08 -6.60
C GLN A 71 5.14 2.71 -6.32
N GLN A 72 3.85 2.68 -5.94
CA GLN A 72 3.14 1.43 -5.71
C GLN A 72 3.05 0.58 -6.98
N LEU A 73 2.76 1.21 -8.13
CA LEU A 73 2.72 0.54 -9.43
C LEU A 73 4.09 -0.04 -9.79
N GLY A 74 5.16 0.74 -9.66
CA GLY A 74 6.52 0.26 -9.94
C GLY A 74 6.94 -0.89 -9.04
N ALA A 75 6.53 -0.89 -7.77
CA ALA A 75 6.82 -2.00 -6.86
C ALA A 75 6.02 -3.27 -7.19
N ARG A 76 4.75 -3.14 -7.63
CA ARG A 76 3.94 -4.26 -8.15
C ARG A 76 4.54 -4.85 -9.41
N GLN A 77 4.93 -3.99 -10.37
CA GLN A 77 5.61 -4.38 -11.60
C GLN A 77 6.92 -5.11 -11.29
N ALA A 78 7.79 -4.54 -10.44
CA ALA A 78 9.04 -5.19 -10.04
C ALA A 78 8.80 -6.59 -9.46
N ARG A 79 7.75 -6.78 -8.65
CA ARG A 79 7.37 -8.10 -8.12
C ARG A 79 6.96 -9.07 -9.22
N GLU A 80 6.20 -8.61 -10.23
CA GLU A 80 5.76 -9.44 -11.36
C GLU A 80 6.91 -9.83 -12.30
N VAL A 81 7.90 -8.95 -12.51
CA VAL A 81 9.07 -9.29 -13.34
C VAL A 81 10.06 -10.21 -12.62
N CYS A 82 10.00 -10.30 -11.29
CA CYS A 82 11.00 -10.99 -10.50
C CYS A 82 10.89 -12.53 -10.68
N PRO A 83 11.87 -13.18 -11.33
CA PRO A 83 11.79 -14.62 -11.60
C PRO A 83 11.89 -15.47 -10.32
N SER A 84 12.53 -14.96 -9.27
CA SER A 84 12.68 -15.66 -8.00
C SER A 84 11.59 -15.34 -6.98
N GLY A 85 10.71 -14.38 -7.25
CA GLY A 85 9.66 -13.96 -6.33
C GLY A 85 10.20 -13.42 -4.98
N ALA A 86 11.39 -12.81 -4.99
CA ALA A 86 12.05 -12.29 -3.79
C ALA A 86 11.41 -11.01 -3.22
N ILE A 87 10.58 -10.31 -4.00
CA ILE A 87 10.01 -9.01 -3.63
C ILE A 87 8.68 -9.20 -2.89
N ARG A 88 8.58 -8.60 -1.70
CA ARG A 88 7.38 -8.60 -0.85
C ARG A 88 6.82 -7.19 -0.72
N LEU A 89 5.50 -7.10 -0.85
CA LEU A 89 4.71 -5.89 -0.67
C LEU A 89 3.77 -6.12 0.51
N ALA A 90 3.73 -5.17 1.44
CA ALA A 90 2.84 -5.19 2.60
C ALA A 90 2.09 -3.85 2.66
N ASP A 91 0.78 -3.93 2.83
CA ASP A 91 -0.11 -2.78 3.06
C ASP A 91 -0.18 -2.52 4.57
N ASP A 92 -0.15 -1.24 4.98
CA ASP A 92 -0.27 -0.80 6.40
C ASP A 92 -1.69 -0.32 6.72
#